data_AF-A0A8T4WH78-F1
#
_entry.id   AF-A0A8T4WH78-F1
#
_cell.length_a   1.000
_cell.length_b   1.000
_cell.length_c   1.000
_cell.angle_alpha   90.00
_cell.angle_beta   90.00
_cell.angle_gamma   90.00
#
_symmetry.space_group_name_H-M   'P 1'
#
loop_
_entity.id
_entity.type
_entity.pdbx_description
1 polymer ?
#
loop_
_entity_poly.entity_id
_entity_poly.type
_entity_poly.pdbx_seq_one_letter_code
_entity_poly.pdbx_strand_id
1 'polypeptide(L)'
;IIILYEKLQFSAYRTDRFEGFKNDILEGVPGYWTKYKVHLKDSLGGPFGGTFTRSTPLDVDTFNFMVSSSAYTNDVSQMLYDSLIKRHWNGKDIMWLAADYQIETHADNPSVPDGHTRITFDLLPNATWNDGEELTAEDVAFTMLFYHESPRNPLGIDLQNMTGAFALSKSRIAIEFNTESYWHLHSVGYKPIIPQHVFSDIEPSNWNEWSPEPPQDVMVTSGPFNVSEHVPGGYCVIQHNPNYFYSPRGIGPSISHPEDQHCDVLHAPMSISWHLYDIDLSEYQVALDGTVVMTGKLSKRNHVVNFSIRHLSPGIHNLTIVASDSKGSQTSDTVLIYVEGPIATLLVVASFGIIGVCMSIVIRVGYQEIREMRFPIKQESV
;
A
#
# COMPACT_ATOMS: atom_id res chain seq x y z
N ILE A 1 -36.33 20.56 -35.81
CA ILE A 1 -35.35 19.48 -36.07
C ILE A 1 -34.22 19.67 -35.08
N ILE A 2 -34.08 18.78 -34.10
CA ILE A 2 -32.89 18.76 -33.24
C ILE A 2 -31.84 17.99 -34.04
N ILE A 3 -30.79 18.67 -34.48
CA ILE A 3 -29.66 18.01 -35.12
C ILE A 3 -28.86 17.36 -33.98
N LEU A 4 -29.05 16.07 -33.79
CA LEU A 4 -28.18 15.26 -32.94
C LEU A 4 -26.89 15.04 -33.73
N TYR A 5 -25.84 15.77 -33.38
CA TYR A 5 -24.50 15.53 -33.90
C TYR A 5 -23.90 14.34 -33.15
N GLU A 6 -23.63 13.24 -33.85
CA GLU A 6 -22.88 12.11 -33.32
C GLU A 6 -21.42 12.23 -33.76
N LYS A 7 -20.51 12.44 -32.80
CA LYS A 7 -19.07 12.51 -33.08
C LYS A 7 -18.54 11.07 -33.21
N LEU A 8 -18.33 10.60 -34.43
CA LEU A 8 -17.61 9.35 -34.67
C LEU A 8 -16.15 9.51 -34.22
N GLN A 9 -15.72 8.68 -33.26
CA GLN A 9 -14.33 8.59 -32.83
C GLN A 9 -13.72 7.27 -33.29
N PHE A 10 -12.61 7.33 -34.00
CA PHE A 10 -11.84 6.15 -34.41
C PHE A 10 -10.67 5.96 -33.48
N SER A 11 -10.46 4.72 -33.02
CA SER A 11 -9.32 4.34 -32.19
C SER A 11 -8.54 3.23 -32.88
N ALA A 12 -7.27 3.47 -33.18
CA ALA A 12 -6.36 2.45 -33.68
C ALA A 12 -5.57 1.85 -32.50
N TYR A 13 -5.58 0.53 -32.38
CA TYR A 13 -4.90 -0.18 -31.28
C TYR A 13 -4.40 -1.56 -31.72
N ARG A 14 -3.33 -2.04 -31.07
CA ARG A 14 -2.58 -3.26 -31.44
C ARG A 14 -3.23 -4.51 -30.84
N THR A 15 -4.18 -5.11 -31.56
CA THR A 15 -4.82 -6.38 -31.17
C THR A 15 -4.02 -7.63 -31.52
N ASP A 16 -2.90 -7.49 -32.24
CA ASP A 16 -1.99 -8.58 -32.54
C ASP A 16 -1.20 -9.00 -31.28
N ARG A 17 -0.78 -8.02 -30.45
CA ARG A 17 0.02 -8.25 -29.22
C ARG A 17 -0.75 -8.18 -27.92
N PHE A 18 -1.74 -7.29 -27.83
CA PHE A 18 -2.47 -7.02 -26.59
C PHE A 18 -3.92 -7.48 -26.70
N GLU A 19 -4.52 -7.76 -25.55
CA GLU A 19 -5.95 -8.01 -25.38
C GLU A 19 -6.48 -7.33 -24.11
N GLY A 20 -7.77 -7.48 -23.81
CA GLY A 20 -8.40 -6.84 -22.65
C GLY A 20 -8.95 -5.42 -22.89
N PHE A 21 -8.90 -4.91 -24.11
CA PHE A 21 -9.49 -3.61 -24.50
C PHE A 21 -10.97 -3.50 -24.10
N LYS A 22 -11.36 -2.34 -23.56
CA LYS A 22 -12.74 -2.02 -23.17
C LYS A 22 -13.21 -0.78 -23.91
N ASN A 23 -14.37 -0.89 -24.55
CA ASN A 23 -15.02 0.25 -25.18
C ASN A 23 -15.86 0.98 -24.14
N ASP A 24 -15.31 2.04 -23.55
CA ASP A 24 -16.02 2.90 -22.60
C ASP A 24 -17.09 3.72 -23.31
N ILE A 25 -18.26 3.87 -22.70
CA ILE A 25 -19.39 4.58 -23.31
C ILE A 25 -19.15 6.08 -23.53
N LEU A 26 -18.20 6.69 -22.80
CA LEU A 26 -17.86 8.11 -22.94
C LEU A 26 -16.50 8.34 -23.59
N GLU A 27 -15.49 7.55 -23.19
CA GLU A 27 -14.11 7.74 -23.65
C GLU A 27 -13.74 6.82 -24.81
N GLY A 28 -14.59 5.85 -25.15
CA GLY A 28 -14.30 4.81 -26.14
C GLY A 28 -13.21 3.85 -25.69
N VAL A 29 -12.52 3.24 -26.66
CA VAL A 29 -11.39 2.33 -26.40
C VAL A 29 -10.24 2.95 -25.59
N PRO A 30 -9.82 4.22 -25.76
CA PRO A 30 -8.69 4.77 -25.02
C PRO A 30 -8.98 5.10 -23.54
N GLY A 31 -10.20 4.85 -23.07
CA GLY A 31 -10.62 5.22 -21.73
C GLY A 31 -9.92 4.50 -20.59
N TYR A 32 -10.25 4.89 -19.36
CA TYR A 32 -9.70 4.32 -18.11
C TYR A 32 -9.63 2.79 -18.13
N TRP A 33 -10.74 2.14 -18.53
CA TRP A 33 -10.88 0.69 -18.43
C TRP A 33 -9.95 -0.09 -19.34
N THR A 34 -9.60 0.44 -20.50
CA THR A 34 -8.56 -0.17 -21.34
C THR A 34 -7.22 -0.06 -20.66
N LYS A 35 -6.83 1.13 -20.15
CA LYS A 35 -5.56 1.31 -19.43
C LYS A 35 -5.45 0.36 -18.23
N TYR A 36 -6.57 0.13 -17.53
CA TYR A 36 -6.66 -0.76 -16.39
C TYR A 36 -6.65 -2.26 -16.75
N LYS A 37 -7.26 -2.67 -17.87
CA LYS A 37 -7.47 -4.09 -18.22
C LYS A 37 -6.53 -4.63 -19.30
N VAL A 38 -5.89 -3.77 -20.09
CA VAL A 38 -5.06 -4.19 -21.23
C VAL A 38 -3.84 -4.96 -20.74
N HIS A 39 -3.55 -6.08 -21.39
CA HIS A 39 -2.38 -6.90 -21.09
C HIS A 39 -1.86 -7.59 -22.35
N LEU A 40 -0.59 -8.02 -22.31
CA LEU A 40 -0.04 -8.88 -23.35
C LEU A 40 -0.82 -10.19 -23.41
N LYS A 41 -0.98 -10.73 -24.61
CA LYS A 41 -1.55 -12.07 -24.79
C LYS A 41 -0.68 -13.14 -24.14
N ASP A 42 -1.31 -14.22 -23.69
CA ASP A 42 -0.61 -15.39 -23.13
C ASP A 42 0.48 -15.94 -24.06
N SER A 43 0.22 -15.95 -25.37
CA SER A 43 1.19 -16.41 -26.40
C SER A 43 2.47 -15.56 -26.47
N LEU A 44 2.48 -14.39 -25.83
CA LEU A 44 3.62 -13.46 -25.77
C LEU A 44 4.14 -13.27 -24.34
N GLY A 45 3.79 -14.17 -23.41
CA GLY A 45 4.26 -14.13 -22.02
C GLY A 45 3.39 -13.28 -21.09
N GLY A 46 2.17 -12.94 -21.49
CA GLY A 46 1.17 -12.35 -20.61
C GLY A 46 0.59 -13.35 -19.58
N PRO A 47 -0.40 -12.92 -18.77
CA PRO A 47 -1.05 -11.60 -18.77
C PRO A 47 -0.26 -10.53 -17.99
N PHE A 48 0.86 -10.87 -17.37
CA PHE A 48 1.64 -9.94 -16.55
C PHE A 48 2.86 -9.39 -17.30
N GLY A 49 3.19 -8.13 -17.02
CA GLY A 49 4.35 -7.46 -17.60
C GLY A 49 4.10 -6.89 -19.00
N GLY A 50 5.19 -6.49 -19.65
CA GLY A 50 5.15 -5.75 -20.91
C GLY A 50 4.92 -4.26 -20.75
N THR A 51 5.01 -3.54 -21.87
CA THR A 51 4.81 -2.09 -21.94
C THR A 51 3.77 -1.79 -23.00
N PHE A 52 2.63 -1.24 -22.58
CA PHE A 52 1.60 -0.73 -23.48
C PHE A 52 1.85 0.75 -23.75
N THR A 53 2.17 1.09 -25.00
CA THR A 53 2.42 2.48 -25.41
C THR A 53 1.20 3.05 -26.09
N ARG A 54 0.77 4.23 -25.64
CA ARG A 54 -0.31 5.02 -26.24
C ARG A 54 0.21 6.41 -26.58
N SER A 55 -0.20 6.94 -27.72
CA SER A 55 0.03 8.35 -28.07
C SER A 55 -1.05 9.23 -27.43
N THR A 56 -0.62 10.30 -26.77
CA THR A 56 -1.46 11.40 -26.31
C THR A 56 -1.17 12.64 -27.15
N PRO A 57 -2.20 13.42 -27.56
CA PRO A 57 -1.99 14.65 -28.33
C PRO A 57 -1.24 15.76 -27.59
N LEU A 58 -1.36 15.83 -26.26
CA LEU A 58 -0.71 16.82 -25.41
C LEU A 58 0.04 16.11 -24.28
N ASP A 59 1.03 16.82 -23.74
CA ASP A 59 1.81 16.42 -22.56
C ASP A 59 0.99 16.58 -21.26
N VAL A 60 1.48 15.97 -20.18
CA VAL A 60 1.02 16.21 -18.82
C VAL A 60 1.47 17.61 -18.40
N ASP A 61 0.52 18.51 -18.19
CA ASP A 61 0.80 19.92 -17.84
C ASP A 61 1.17 20.13 -16.36
N THR A 62 0.64 19.30 -15.47
CA THR A 62 0.98 19.27 -14.04
C THR A 62 0.54 17.94 -13.43
N PHE A 63 1.21 17.50 -12.37
CA PHE A 63 0.77 16.35 -11.57
C PHE A 63 -0.18 16.76 -10.42
N ASN A 64 -0.43 18.05 -10.23
CA ASN A 64 -1.54 18.51 -9.40
C ASN A 64 -2.87 18.40 -10.16
N PHE A 65 -3.56 17.30 -9.92
CA PHE A 65 -4.85 17.00 -10.56
C PHE A 65 -5.96 18.01 -10.22
N MET A 66 -5.80 18.85 -9.20
CA MET A 66 -6.77 19.89 -8.85
C MET A 66 -6.61 21.15 -9.72
N VAL A 67 -5.42 21.37 -10.31
CA VAL A 67 -5.09 22.56 -11.11
C VAL A 67 -5.34 22.33 -12.60
N SER A 68 -5.05 21.12 -13.10
CA SER A 68 -5.16 20.83 -14.53
C SER A 68 -6.61 20.88 -15.04
N SER A 69 -6.79 21.43 -16.24
CA SER A 69 -8.04 21.34 -17.01
C SER A 69 -7.87 20.47 -18.27
N SER A 70 -6.70 19.84 -18.45
CA SER A 70 -6.39 19.00 -19.59
C SER A 70 -7.02 17.62 -19.44
N ALA A 71 -7.85 17.23 -20.42
CA ALA A 71 -8.39 15.87 -20.49
C ALA A 71 -7.26 14.81 -20.64
N TYR A 72 -6.10 15.19 -21.18
CA TYR A 72 -4.96 14.30 -21.38
C TYR A 72 -4.14 14.13 -20.10
N THR A 73 -4.02 15.18 -19.29
CA THR A 73 -3.45 15.08 -17.93
C THR A 73 -4.36 14.23 -17.05
N ASN A 74 -5.67 14.50 -17.06
CA ASN A 74 -6.64 13.70 -16.32
C ASN A 74 -6.58 12.22 -16.70
N ASP A 75 -6.27 11.92 -17.97
CA ASP A 75 -6.09 10.57 -18.49
C ASP A 75 -4.97 9.78 -17.77
N VAL A 76 -3.95 10.49 -17.26
CA VAL A 76 -2.86 9.96 -16.43
C VAL A 76 -3.24 10.02 -14.95
N SER A 77 -3.71 11.17 -14.45
CA SER A 77 -4.03 11.39 -13.04
C SER A 77 -5.06 10.38 -12.50
N GLN A 78 -6.05 9.98 -13.30
CA GLN A 78 -7.04 8.98 -12.91
C GLN A 78 -6.48 7.57 -12.69
N MET A 79 -5.25 7.30 -13.14
CA MET A 79 -4.53 6.04 -12.88
C MET A 79 -3.72 6.09 -11.58
N LEU A 80 -3.53 7.29 -11.01
CA LEU A 80 -2.73 7.53 -9.81
C LEU A 80 -3.60 7.55 -8.54
N TYR A 81 -4.83 8.06 -8.61
CA TYR A 81 -5.69 8.15 -7.42
C TYR A 81 -7.02 7.42 -7.62
N ASP A 82 -7.46 6.71 -6.59
CA ASP A 82 -8.77 6.05 -6.55
C ASP A 82 -9.85 6.94 -5.92
N SER A 83 -11.10 6.58 -6.22
CA SER A 83 -12.32 7.20 -5.73
C SER A 83 -13.20 6.16 -5.03
N LEU A 84 -14.15 6.61 -4.20
CA LEU A 84 -15.07 5.72 -3.47
C LEU A 84 -15.88 4.84 -4.42
N ILE A 85 -16.44 5.45 -5.46
CA ILE A 85 -17.16 4.77 -6.54
C ILE A 85 -16.49 5.11 -7.86
N LYS A 86 -16.67 4.25 -8.87
CA LYS A 86 -16.18 4.52 -10.22
C LYS A 86 -17.25 4.19 -11.24
N ARG A 87 -17.24 4.87 -12.38
CA ARG A 87 -18.10 4.53 -13.50
C ARG A 87 -17.49 3.39 -14.31
N HIS A 88 -18.24 2.31 -14.45
CA HIS A 88 -17.89 1.17 -15.29
C HIS A 88 -18.03 1.51 -16.78
N TRP A 89 -17.35 0.76 -17.67
CA TRP A 89 -17.32 1.05 -19.12
C TRP A 89 -18.69 1.02 -19.80
N ASN A 90 -19.69 0.39 -19.17
CA ASN A 90 -21.08 0.37 -19.62
C ASN A 90 -21.91 1.57 -19.09
N GLY A 91 -21.28 2.52 -18.41
CA GLY A 91 -21.92 3.70 -17.84
C GLY A 91 -22.56 3.53 -16.45
N LYS A 92 -22.52 2.33 -15.86
CA LYS A 92 -23.07 2.08 -14.53
C LYS A 92 -22.07 2.45 -13.44
N ASP A 93 -22.57 2.94 -12.32
CA ASP A 93 -21.77 3.09 -11.12
C ASP A 93 -21.45 1.74 -10.51
N ILE A 94 -20.21 1.61 -10.08
CA ILE A 94 -19.71 0.46 -9.34
C ILE A 94 -18.98 0.94 -8.10
N MET A 95 -19.08 0.11 -7.06
CA MET A 95 -18.21 0.20 -5.90
C MET A 95 -16.76 0.00 -6.31
N TRP A 96 -15.88 0.81 -5.74
CA TRP A 96 -14.45 0.79 -6.02
C TRP A 96 -13.67 0.77 -4.71
N LEU A 97 -13.23 1.92 -4.18
CA LEU A 97 -12.61 1.96 -2.86
C LEU A 97 -13.62 1.71 -1.72
N ALA A 98 -14.87 2.13 -1.91
CA ALA A 98 -15.98 1.70 -1.07
C ALA A 98 -16.40 0.28 -1.44
N ALA A 99 -16.68 -0.55 -0.45
CA ALA A 99 -17.28 -1.88 -0.60
C ALA A 99 -18.81 -1.80 -0.69
N ASP A 100 -19.42 -0.87 0.04
CA ASP A 100 -20.85 -0.62 0.05
C ASP A 100 -21.16 0.82 0.51
N TYR A 101 -22.40 1.27 0.30
CA TYR A 101 -22.89 2.54 0.82
C TYR A 101 -24.37 2.51 1.20
N GLN A 102 -24.72 3.37 2.15
CA GLN A 102 -26.09 3.62 2.57
C GLN A 102 -26.38 5.12 2.50
N ILE A 103 -27.53 5.50 1.94
CA ILE A 103 -28.03 6.88 1.92
C ILE A 103 -29.27 6.94 2.81
N GLU A 104 -29.29 7.88 3.74
CA GLU A 104 -30.38 8.07 4.69
C GLU A 104 -30.81 9.54 4.74
N THR A 105 -32.12 9.76 4.86
CA THR A 105 -32.73 11.04 5.22
C THR A 105 -33.32 10.96 6.64
N HIS A 106 -33.90 12.04 7.14
CA HIS A 106 -34.61 12.03 8.44
C HIS A 106 -35.72 10.96 8.50
N ALA A 107 -36.38 10.68 7.37
CA ALA A 107 -37.44 9.68 7.29
C ALA A 107 -36.93 8.25 7.51
N ASP A 108 -35.69 7.97 7.11
CA ASP A 108 -35.05 6.66 7.25
C ASP A 108 -34.36 6.52 8.62
N ASN A 109 -33.76 7.62 9.11
CA ASN A 109 -32.98 7.67 10.34
C ASN A 109 -33.19 9.01 11.07
N PRO A 110 -33.91 9.04 12.22
CA PRO A 110 -34.17 10.27 12.98
C PRO A 110 -32.92 11.00 13.50
N SER A 111 -31.75 10.37 13.46
CA SER A 111 -30.45 10.99 13.81
C SER A 111 -29.87 11.85 12.68
N VAL A 112 -30.45 11.80 11.48
CA VAL A 112 -30.16 12.73 10.38
C VAL A 112 -31.14 13.91 10.53
N PRO A 113 -30.69 15.18 10.55
CA PRO A 113 -31.60 16.32 10.68
C PRO A 113 -32.62 16.40 9.53
N ASP A 114 -33.77 17.04 9.79
CA ASP A 114 -34.80 17.25 8.77
C ASP A 114 -34.26 18.08 7.59
N GLY A 115 -34.51 17.62 6.35
CA GLY A 115 -33.97 18.23 5.13
C GLY A 115 -32.49 17.92 4.84
N HIS A 116 -31.85 17.05 5.61
CA HIS A 116 -30.46 16.62 5.40
C HIS A 116 -30.36 15.23 4.75
N THR A 117 -29.21 14.96 4.14
CA THR A 117 -28.82 13.61 3.68
C THR A 117 -27.54 13.19 4.36
N ARG A 118 -27.50 11.95 4.87
CA ARG A 118 -26.27 11.28 5.31
C ARG A 118 -25.94 10.15 4.36
N ILE A 119 -24.70 10.09 3.89
CA ILE A 119 -24.16 8.99 3.09
C ILE A 119 -23.10 8.30 3.92
N THR A 120 -23.28 7.02 4.21
CA THR A 120 -22.30 6.19 4.93
C THR A 120 -21.66 5.21 3.96
N PHE A 121 -20.34 5.17 3.90
CA PHE A 121 -19.58 4.18 3.12
C PHE A 121 -18.83 3.24 4.04
N ASP A 122 -18.82 1.96 3.69
CA ASP A 122 -17.88 0.98 4.22
C ASP A 122 -16.74 0.81 3.21
N LEU A 123 -15.49 1.01 3.63
CA LEU A 123 -14.29 0.95 2.78
C LEU A 123 -13.74 -0.47 2.69
N LEU A 124 -13.00 -0.75 1.61
CA LEU A 124 -12.22 -1.98 1.52
C LEU A 124 -11.15 -2.04 2.61
N PRO A 125 -11.04 -3.15 3.36
CA PRO A 125 -10.13 -3.24 4.52
C PRO A 125 -8.66 -3.42 4.15
N ASN A 126 -8.34 -3.66 2.87
CA ASN A 126 -6.99 -3.95 2.37
C ASN A 126 -6.45 -2.82 1.46
N ALA A 127 -7.08 -1.65 1.47
CA ALA A 127 -6.62 -0.51 0.71
C ALA A 127 -5.37 0.08 1.36
N THR A 128 -4.31 0.24 0.57
CA THR A 128 -3.05 0.87 1.00
C THR A 128 -2.61 1.90 -0.02
N TRP A 129 -1.89 2.90 0.46
CA TRP A 129 -1.08 3.78 -0.35
C TRP A 129 0.15 3.02 -0.89
N ASN A 130 0.80 3.57 -1.91
CA ASN A 130 1.99 2.98 -2.51
C ASN A 130 3.25 3.04 -1.61
N ASP A 131 3.24 3.86 -0.56
CA ASP A 131 4.28 3.93 0.48
C ASP A 131 4.09 2.88 1.60
N GLY A 132 2.97 2.14 1.56
CA GLY A 132 2.64 1.08 2.51
C GLY A 132 1.72 1.52 3.65
N GLU A 133 1.41 2.82 3.79
CA GLU A 133 0.41 3.25 4.76
C GLU A 133 -0.99 2.75 4.36
N GLU A 134 -1.83 2.48 5.36
CA GLU A 134 -3.20 2.03 5.12
C GLU A 134 -4.07 3.21 4.67
N LEU A 135 -4.92 2.99 3.66
CA LEU A 135 -5.91 3.98 3.25
C LEU A 135 -7.18 3.78 4.09
N THR A 136 -7.52 4.78 4.89
CA THR A 136 -8.58 4.70 5.90
C THR A 136 -9.72 5.70 5.67
N ALA A 137 -10.75 5.61 6.50
CA ALA A 137 -11.82 6.59 6.55
C ALA A 137 -11.34 7.99 6.98
N GLU A 138 -10.20 8.10 7.67
CA GLU A 138 -9.61 9.39 8.05
C GLU A 138 -9.10 10.13 6.82
N ASP A 139 -8.45 9.43 5.88
CA ASP A 139 -8.04 9.98 4.59
C ASP A 139 -9.24 10.48 3.77
N VAL A 140 -10.34 9.72 3.76
CA VAL A 140 -11.57 10.10 3.05
C VAL A 140 -12.21 11.33 3.71
N ALA A 141 -12.30 11.36 5.04
CA ALA A 141 -12.83 12.52 5.78
C ALA A 141 -12.00 13.77 5.49
N PHE A 142 -10.68 13.64 5.64
CA PHE A 142 -9.71 14.69 5.36
C PHE A 142 -9.85 15.20 3.93
N THR A 143 -9.92 14.30 2.94
CA THR A 143 -10.09 14.64 1.52
C THR A 143 -11.32 15.53 1.30
N MET A 144 -12.48 15.13 1.83
CA MET A 144 -13.73 15.86 1.61
C MET A 144 -13.70 17.24 2.26
N LEU A 145 -13.15 17.33 3.48
CA LEU A 145 -12.99 18.59 4.20
C LEU A 145 -11.99 19.51 3.48
N PHE A 146 -10.84 18.98 3.06
CA PHE A 146 -9.83 19.73 2.31
C PHE A 146 -10.44 20.35 1.05
N TYR A 147 -11.14 19.55 0.22
CA TYR A 147 -11.78 20.07 -0.98
C TYR A 147 -12.88 21.11 -0.68
N HIS A 148 -13.67 20.91 0.37
CA HIS A 148 -14.71 21.84 0.77
C HIS A 148 -14.14 23.19 1.25
N GLU A 149 -13.03 23.15 2.00
CA GLU A 149 -12.39 24.32 2.59
C GLU A 149 -11.45 25.05 1.61
N SER A 150 -10.96 24.36 0.58
CA SER A 150 -10.11 24.93 -0.47
C SER A 150 -10.87 25.92 -1.37
N PRO A 151 -10.60 27.25 -1.26
CA PRO A 151 -11.31 28.24 -2.06
C PRO A 151 -11.05 28.06 -3.54
N ARG A 152 -12.12 28.05 -4.35
CA ARG A 152 -12.09 27.91 -5.82
C ARG A 152 -11.49 26.60 -6.32
N ASN A 153 -11.26 25.62 -5.45
CA ASN A 153 -10.87 24.28 -5.88
C ASN A 153 -12.01 23.68 -6.73
N PRO A 154 -11.76 23.24 -7.98
CA PRO A 154 -12.77 22.61 -8.81
C PRO A 154 -13.45 21.40 -8.16
N LEU A 155 -12.72 20.65 -7.32
CA LEU A 155 -13.25 19.49 -6.61
C LEU A 155 -14.16 19.86 -5.42
N GLY A 156 -14.15 21.12 -4.97
CA GLY A 156 -14.99 21.62 -3.88
C GLY A 156 -16.35 22.18 -4.33
N ILE A 157 -16.55 22.43 -5.63
CA ILE A 157 -17.73 23.17 -6.14
C ILE A 157 -19.05 22.52 -5.72
N ASP A 158 -19.12 21.20 -5.79
CA ASP A 158 -20.29 20.37 -5.50
C ASP A 158 -20.36 19.90 -4.04
N LEU A 159 -19.47 20.40 -3.18
CA LEU A 159 -19.47 20.17 -1.73
C LEU A 159 -20.02 21.36 -0.93
N GLN A 160 -20.57 22.39 -1.56
CA GLN A 160 -21.06 23.60 -0.87
C GLN A 160 -22.11 23.33 0.22
N ASN A 161 -22.94 22.31 0.02
CA ASN A 161 -23.98 21.90 0.96
C ASN A 161 -23.50 20.86 1.98
N MET A 162 -22.24 20.43 1.91
CA MET A 162 -21.68 19.47 2.85
C MET A 162 -21.54 20.14 4.23
N THR A 163 -22.05 19.49 5.27
CA THR A 163 -21.96 19.97 6.65
C THR A 163 -20.85 19.27 7.45
N GLY A 164 -20.38 18.11 6.97
CA GLY A 164 -19.24 17.43 7.59
C GLY A 164 -18.96 16.06 6.98
N ALA A 165 -17.76 15.56 7.27
CA ALA A 165 -17.33 14.21 6.98
C ALA A 165 -16.68 13.61 8.25
N PHE A 166 -17.13 12.43 8.66
CA PHE A 166 -16.85 11.84 9.96
C PHE A 166 -16.37 10.41 9.80
N ALA A 167 -15.11 10.14 10.16
CA ALA A 167 -14.60 8.78 10.27
C ALA A 167 -15.25 8.10 11.49
N LEU A 168 -16.19 7.19 11.24
CA LEU A 168 -16.90 6.44 12.28
C LEU A 168 -16.07 5.27 12.82
N SER A 169 -15.19 4.72 11.96
CA SER A 169 -14.17 3.74 12.29
C SER A 169 -13.09 3.78 11.21
N LYS A 170 -12.02 2.98 11.34
CA LYS A 170 -10.92 2.91 10.34
C LYS A 170 -11.42 2.66 8.91
N SER A 171 -12.51 1.92 8.75
CA SER A 171 -13.06 1.53 7.43
C SER A 171 -14.49 2.01 7.22
N ARG A 172 -14.99 2.97 8.00
CA ARG A 172 -16.37 3.47 7.87
C ARG A 172 -16.41 4.98 8.01
N ILE A 173 -17.01 5.64 7.03
CA ILE A 173 -17.11 7.11 6.92
C ILE A 173 -18.58 7.51 6.75
N ALA A 174 -19.01 8.58 7.41
CA ALA A 174 -20.28 9.26 7.14
C ALA A 174 -20.04 10.67 6.62
N ILE A 175 -20.71 11.05 5.54
CA ILE A 175 -20.68 12.39 4.96
C ILE A 175 -22.10 12.96 5.00
N GLU A 176 -22.24 14.20 5.47
CA GLU A 176 -23.53 14.85 5.66
C GLU A 176 -23.69 16.08 4.80
N PHE A 177 -24.92 16.29 4.32
CA PHE A 177 -25.33 17.46 3.55
C PHE A 177 -26.57 18.09 4.19
N ASN A 178 -26.65 19.42 4.18
CA ASN A 178 -27.83 20.19 4.63
C ASN A 178 -28.97 20.28 3.59
N THR A 179 -28.96 19.39 2.61
CA THR A 179 -29.97 19.30 1.57
C THR A 179 -30.24 17.84 1.22
N GLU A 180 -31.46 17.53 0.83
CA GLU A 180 -31.82 16.23 0.29
C GLU A 180 -31.56 16.17 -1.22
N SER A 181 -30.70 15.26 -1.66
CA SER A 181 -30.40 15.06 -3.08
C SER A 181 -29.80 13.69 -3.37
N TYR A 182 -30.35 13.01 -4.38
CA TYR A 182 -29.76 11.81 -4.95
C TYR A 182 -28.37 12.06 -5.55
N TRP A 183 -28.08 13.29 -5.98
CA TRP A 183 -26.82 13.63 -6.62
C TRP A 183 -25.64 13.73 -5.66
N HIS A 184 -25.90 13.80 -4.34
CA HIS A 184 -24.83 13.87 -3.32
C HIS A 184 -23.91 12.66 -3.37
N LEU A 185 -24.41 11.48 -3.77
CA LEU A 185 -23.58 10.30 -4.01
C LEU A 185 -22.47 10.58 -5.03
N HIS A 186 -22.78 11.28 -6.11
CA HIS A 186 -21.80 11.57 -7.17
C HIS A 186 -20.91 12.76 -6.80
N SER A 187 -21.43 13.70 -5.99
CA SER A 187 -20.63 14.80 -5.44
C SER A 187 -19.44 14.26 -4.67
N VAL A 188 -19.60 13.22 -3.85
CA VAL A 188 -18.49 12.65 -3.04
C VAL A 188 -17.84 11.42 -3.67
N GLY A 189 -18.62 10.63 -4.40
CA GLY A 189 -18.21 9.28 -4.80
C GLY A 189 -17.10 9.24 -5.84
N TYR A 190 -17.07 10.19 -6.77
CA TYR A 190 -16.08 10.20 -7.87
C TYR A 190 -14.82 11.00 -7.58
N LYS A 191 -14.69 11.58 -6.38
CA LYS A 191 -13.54 12.42 -6.05
C LYS A 191 -12.30 11.55 -5.81
N PRO A 192 -11.12 11.94 -6.34
CA PRO A 192 -9.85 11.32 -5.96
C PRO A 192 -9.62 11.47 -4.45
N ILE A 193 -9.25 10.38 -3.76
CA ILE A 193 -8.88 10.42 -2.36
C ILE A 193 -7.41 10.81 -2.23
N ILE A 194 -7.10 11.73 -1.31
CA ILE A 194 -5.74 12.20 -1.02
C ILE A 194 -5.20 11.62 0.29
N PRO A 195 -3.90 11.31 0.38
CA PRO A 195 -3.26 10.82 1.59
C PRO A 195 -3.18 11.92 2.65
N GLN A 196 -3.86 11.73 3.78
CA GLN A 196 -3.89 12.72 4.85
C GLN A 196 -2.48 13.04 5.36
N HIS A 197 -1.64 12.02 5.54
CA HIS A 197 -0.28 12.15 6.06
C HIS A 197 0.68 12.95 5.16
N VAL A 198 0.32 13.17 3.90
CA VAL A 198 1.09 14.00 2.95
C VAL A 198 0.48 15.39 2.81
N PHE A 199 -0.85 15.47 2.81
CA PHE A 199 -1.56 16.73 2.57
C PHE A 199 -1.85 17.53 3.83
N SER A 200 -1.64 16.97 5.04
CA SER A 200 -1.86 17.67 6.31
C SER A 200 -1.00 18.92 6.48
N ASP A 201 0.14 18.99 5.80
CA ASP A 201 1.06 20.13 5.84
C ASP A 201 0.70 21.22 4.82
N ILE A 202 -0.32 20.98 3.99
CA ILE A 202 -0.80 21.92 2.97
C ILE A 202 -2.06 22.60 3.50
N GLU A 203 -1.99 23.91 3.71
CA GLU A 203 -3.17 24.70 4.02
C GLU A 203 -4.18 24.62 2.86
N PRO A 204 -5.49 24.41 3.10
CA PRO A 204 -6.49 24.30 2.05
C PRO A 204 -6.50 25.49 1.08
N SER A 205 -6.10 26.70 1.51
CA SER A 205 -5.96 27.86 0.61
C SER A 205 -4.84 27.76 -0.42
N ASN A 206 -3.86 26.89 -0.17
CA ASN A 206 -2.64 26.71 -0.97
C ASN A 206 -2.69 25.40 -1.78
N TRP A 207 -3.88 24.81 -1.96
CA TRP A 207 -4.10 23.58 -2.71
C TRP A 207 -3.49 23.60 -4.12
N ASN A 208 -3.42 24.78 -4.74
CA ASN A 208 -2.91 25.00 -6.09
C ASN A 208 -1.38 25.17 -6.13
N GLU A 209 -0.71 25.27 -4.97
CA GLU A 209 0.75 25.37 -4.87
C GLU A 209 1.41 24.00 -4.78
N TRP A 210 0.66 22.96 -4.40
CA TRP A 210 1.13 21.58 -4.48
C TRP A 210 1.50 21.27 -5.93
N SER A 211 2.75 20.95 -6.23
CA SER A 211 3.21 20.69 -7.60
C SER A 211 4.37 19.69 -7.57
N PRO A 212 4.07 18.38 -7.41
CA PRO A 212 5.11 17.37 -7.43
C PRO A 212 5.73 17.24 -8.82
N GLU A 213 7.04 17.06 -8.87
CA GLU A 213 7.83 16.84 -10.09
C GLU A 213 8.40 15.41 -10.10
N PRO A 214 7.64 14.39 -10.54
CA PRO A 214 8.14 13.04 -10.67
C PRO A 214 9.11 12.90 -11.87
N PRO A 215 10.14 12.03 -11.77
CA PRO A 215 10.38 11.08 -10.68
C PRO A 215 11.21 11.65 -9.52
N GLN A 216 11.55 12.95 -9.53
CA GLN A 216 12.36 13.56 -8.47
C GLN A 216 11.61 13.59 -7.14
N ASP A 217 10.33 13.95 -7.19
CA ASP A 217 9.44 13.91 -6.05
C ASP A 217 8.68 12.59 -5.99
N VAL A 218 8.70 11.96 -4.82
CA VAL A 218 7.91 10.76 -4.57
C VAL A 218 6.45 11.16 -4.43
N MET A 219 5.61 10.66 -5.34
CA MET A 219 4.16 10.81 -5.23
C MET A 219 3.56 9.65 -4.44
N VAL A 220 2.90 9.97 -3.32
CA VAL A 220 2.08 9.02 -2.58
C VAL A 220 0.70 8.93 -3.22
N THR A 221 0.34 7.73 -3.68
CA THR A 221 -0.79 7.48 -4.58
C THR A 221 -1.46 6.14 -4.23
N SER A 222 -2.77 6.03 -4.42
CA SER A 222 -3.55 4.82 -4.13
C SER A 222 -3.76 3.92 -5.36
N GLY A 223 -3.58 4.50 -6.55
CA GLY A 223 -3.93 3.93 -7.83
C GLY A 223 -3.14 2.70 -8.26
N PRO A 224 -3.60 2.05 -9.34
CA PRO A 224 -2.94 0.87 -9.92
C PRO A 224 -1.58 1.18 -10.53
N PHE A 225 -1.23 2.44 -10.77
CA PHE A 225 0.05 2.85 -11.32
C PHE A 225 0.60 4.08 -10.59
N ASN A 226 1.92 4.24 -10.61
CA ASN A 226 2.60 5.46 -10.21
C ASN A 226 3.54 5.96 -11.32
N VAL A 227 3.88 7.24 -11.32
CA VAL A 227 4.79 7.84 -12.30
C VAL A 227 6.22 7.35 -12.03
N SER A 228 6.83 6.71 -13.03
CA SER A 228 8.22 6.26 -12.95
C SER A 228 9.19 7.18 -13.69
N GLU A 229 8.70 7.90 -14.69
CA GLU A 229 9.51 8.82 -15.50
C GLU A 229 8.62 9.84 -16.21
N HIS A 230 9.03 11.10 -16.23
CA HIS A 230 8.42 12.13 -17.06
C HIS A 230 9.50 12.94 -17.75
N VAL A 231 9.40 13.05 -19.07
CA VAL A 231 10.24 13.90 -19.91
C VAL A 231 9.32 14.94 -20.56
N PRO A 232 9.35 16.21 -20.12
CA PRO A 232 8.51 17.26 -20.65
C PRO A 232 8.62 17.39 -22.18
N GLY A 233 7.46 17.48 -22.85
CA GLY A 233 7.31 17.50 -24.30
C GLY A 233 7.62 16.16 -25.00
N GLY A 234 7.97 15.12 -24.24
CA GLY A 234 8.35 13.80 -24.73
C GLY A 234 7.33 12.74 -24.34
N TYR A 235 7.48 12.17 -23.15
CA TYR A 235 6.66 11.06 -22.69
C TYR A 235 6.52 11.04 -21.16
N CYS A 236 5.44 10.41 -20.70
CA CYS A 236 5.22 10.05 -19.30
C CYS A 236 5.11 8.53 -19.21
N VAL A 237 5.89 7.92 -18.33
CA VAL A 237 5.81 6.48 -18.02
C VAL A 237 5.16 6.32 -16.66
N ILE A 238 4.08 5.51 -16.62
CA ILE A 238 3.47 5.04 -15.38
C ILE A 238 3.71 3.54 -15.25
N GLN A 239 4.11 3.11 -14.05
CA GLN A 239 4.45 1.74 -13.73
C GLN A 239 3.48 1.16 -12.70
N HIS A 240 3.16 -0.13 -12.83
CA HIS A 240 2.24 -0.84 -11.96
C HIS A 240 2.64 -0.73 -10.48
N ASN A 241 1.68 -0.36 -9.63
CA ASN A 241 1.81 -0.36 -8.18
C ASN A 241 1.67 -1.81 -7.65
N PRO A 242 2.76 -2.45 -7.17
CA PRO A 242 2.71 -3.84 -6.71
C PRO A 242 1.79 -4.05 -5.50
N ASN A 243 1.58 -3.02 -4.69
CA ASN A 243 0.76 -3.06 -3.46
C ASN A 243 -0.70 -2.69 -3.71
N TYR A 244 -1.11 -2.54 -4.98
CA TYR A 244 -2.47 -2.13 -5.30
C TYR A 244 -3.52 -3.10 -4.73
N PHE A 245 -4.58 -2.58 -4.12
CA PHE A 245 -5.58 -3.40 -3.40
C PHE A 245 -6.45 -4.29 -4.30
N TYR A 246 -6.50 -3.99 -5.60
CA TYR A 246 -7.04 -4.88 -6.65
C TYR A 246 -5.94 -5.55 -7.49
N SER A 247 -4.71 -5.60 -6.99
CA SER A 247 -3.61 -6.27 -7.68
C SER A 247 -4.03 -7.69 -8.06
N PRO A 248 -4.00 -8.04 -9.36
CA PRO A 248 -4.38 -9.37 -9.83
C PRO A 248 -3.45 -10.47 -9.33
N ARG A 249 -2.26 -10.09 -8.83
CA ARG A 249 -1.34 -11.01 -8.14
C ARG A 249 -1.78 -11.34 -6.71
N GLY A 250 -2.84 -10.70 -6.20
CA GLY A 250 -3.15 -10.67 -4.78
C GLY A 250 -2.19 -9.74 -4.03
N ILE A 251 -2.62 -9.24 -2.88
CA ILE A 251 -1.67 -8.93 -1.80
C ILE A 251 -1.16 -10.30 -1.40
N GLY A 252 0.14 -10.56 -1.59
CA GLY A 252 0.72 -11.85 -1.20
C GLY A 252 0.55 -12.12 0.28
N PRO A 253 0.96 -13.31 0.76
CA PRO A 253 0.71 -13.67 2.14
C PRO A 253 1.28 -12.65 3.11
N SER A 254 0.55 -12.34 4.17
CA SER A 254 1.06 -11.56 5.30
C SER A 254 1.53 -12.50 6.41
N ILE A 255 2.62 -12.13 7.09
CA ILE A 255 3.23 -12.88 8.19
C ILE A 255 3.46 -11.92 9.36
N SER A 256 3.02 -12.27 10.56
CA SER A 256 3.38 -11.54 11.79
C SER A 256 4.85 -11.77 12.15
N HIS A 257 5.56 -10.80 12.71
CA HIS A 257 6.93 -10.97 13.20
C HIS A 257 6.97 -11.25 14.72
N PRO A 258 7.37 -12.45 15.19
CA PRO A 258 7.62 -12.73 16.60
C PRO A 258 8.96 -12.13 17.07
N GLU A 259 9.10 -11.84 18.36
CA GLU A 259 10.36 -11.32 18.92
C GLU A 259 11.51 -12.34 18.82
N ASP A 260 12.73 -11.82 18.61
CA ASP A 260 13.98 -12.58 18.70
C ASP A 260 14.14 -13.25 20.07
N GLN A 261 14.72 -14.46 20.06
CA GLN A 261 14.80 -15.30 21.25
C GLN A 261 16.23 -15.37 21.79
N HIS A 262 16.37 -15.26 23.12
CA HIS A 262 17.64 -15.46 23.83
C HIS A 262 17.51 -16.64 24.79
N CYS A 263 18.40 -17.62 24.71
CA CYS A 263 18.38 -18.78 25.60
C CYS A 263 19.77 -19.33 25.92
N ASP A 264 19.88 -19.98 27.08
CA ASP A 264 20.99 -20.87 27.39
C ASP A 264 20.71 -22.26 26.83
N VAL A 265 21.77 -23.00 26.45
CA VAL A 265 21.71 -24.39 25.89
C VAL A 265 20.87 -25.38 26.73
N LEU A 266 20.60 -25.06 28.01
CA LEU A 266 19.86 -25.90 28.96
C LEU A 266 18.36 -25.59 29.07
N HIS A 267 17.84 -24.51 28.47
CA HIS A 267 16.45 -24.05 28.60
C HIS A 267 15.59 -24.37 27.37
N ALA A 268 15.32 -25.65 27.12
CA ALA A 268 14.38 -26.10 26.09
C ALA A 268 13.23 -26.94 26.71
N PRO A 269 12.00 -26.85 26.17
CA PRO A 269 11.66 -26.32 24.84
C PRO A 269 11.17 -24.86 24.81
N MET A 270 11.58 -24.14 23.75
CA MET A 270 11.00 -22.84 23.37
C MET A 270 10.05 -23.01 22.16
N SER A 271 9.09 -22.10 22.02
CA SER A 271 8.11 -22.12 20.92
C SER A 271 7.97 -20.76 20.27
N ILE A 272 8.15 -20.70 18.96
CA ILE A 272 7.92 -19.51 18.13
C ILE A 272 6.63 -19.72 17.34
N SER A 273 5.80 -18.69 17.24
CA SER A 273 4.48 -18.78 16.60
C SER A 273 4.29 -17.63 15.61
N TRP A 274 4.00 -17.95 14.35
CA TRP A 274 3.65 -16.97 13.32
C TRP A 274 2.17 -17.02 12.98
N HIS A 275 1.57 -15.87 12.74
CA HIS A 275 0.24 -15.72 12.18
C HIS A 275 0.36 -15.42 10.69
N LEU A 276 -0.21 -16.29 9.87
CA LEU A 276 -0.27 -16.17 8.42
C LEU A 276 -1.68 -15.76 7.99
N TYR A 277 -1.77 -14.83 7.04
CA TYR A 277 -3.04 -14.45 6.42
C TYR A 277 -2.89 -14.21 4.91
N ASP A 278 -3.73 -14.88 4.11
CA ASP A 278 -3.91 -14.62 2.67
C ASP A 278 -5.27 -15.18 2.21
N ILE A 279 -5.94 -14.55 1.24
CA ILE A 279 -7.20 -15.06 0.68
C ILE A 279 -7.06 -16.40 -0.04
N ASP A 280 -5.87 -16.66 -0.61
CA ASP A 280 -5.51 -17.80 -1.45
C ASP A 280 -4.29 -18.58 -0.88
N LEU A 281 -4.06 -18.49 0.44
CA LEU A 281 -2.93 -19.12 1.14
C LEU A 281 -2.83 -20.63 0.82
N SER A 282 -1.67 -21.07 0.30
CA SER A 282 -1.51 -22.44 -0.18
C SER A 282 -0.51 -23.27 0.61
N GLU A 283 0.63 -22.70 1.00
CA GLU A 283 1.67 -23.45 1.71
C GLU A 283 2.62 -22.56 2.51
N TYR A 284 3.37 -23.18 3.41
CA TYR A 284 4.48 -22.55 4.11
C TYR A 284 5.65 -23.52 4.26
N GLN A 285 6.84 -22.95 4.43
CA GLN A 285 8.06 -23.65 4.81
C GLN A 285 8.79 -22.87 5.91
N VAL A 286 9.41 -23.59 6.84
CA VAL A 286 10.27 -23.03 7.87
C VAL A 286 11.67 -23.61 7.68
N ALA A 287 12.67 -22.76 7.64
CA ALA A 287 14.07 -23.11 7.52
C ALA A 287 14.86 -22.63 8.74
N LEU A 288 15.73 -23.48 9.27
CA LEU A 288 16.71 -23.18 10.31
C LEU A 288 18.11 -23.16 9.67
N ASP A 289 18.82 -22.04 9.76
CA ASP A 289 20.13 -21.83 9.12
C ASP A 289 20.13 -22.18 7.62
N GLY A 290 19.05 -21.79 6.94
CA GLY A 290 18.82 -22.08 5.51
C GLY A 290 18.42 -23.53 5.19
N THR A 291 18.34 -24.42 6.18
CA THR A 291 17.88 -25.80 5.99
C THR A 291 16.39 -25.92 6.31
N VAL A 292 15.56 -26.37 5.36
CA VAL A 292 14.12 -26.55 5.58
C VAL A 292 13.86 -27.63 6.64
N VAL A 293 13.23 -27.23 7.74
CA VAL A 293 12.93 -28.08 8.90
C VAL A 293 11.44 -28.40 9.05
N MET A 294 10.55 -27.60 8.45
CA MET A 294 9.10 -27.83 8.47
C MET A 294 8.47 -27.33 7.18
N THR A 295 7.44 -28.02 6.70
CA THR A 295 6.58 -27.56 5.60
C THR A 295 5.12 -27.87 5.94
N GLY A 296 4.19 -27.13 5.36
CA GLY A 296 2.77 -27.44 5.50
C GLY A 296 1.94 -26.88 4.35
N LYS A 297 0.89 -27.62 3.98
CA LYS A 297 -0.12 -27.19 3.02
C LYS A 297 -1.31 -26.59 3.75
N LEU A 298 -1.79 -25.47 3.26
CA LEU A 298 -2.83 -24.66 3.87
C LEU A 298 -4.05 -24.62 2.94
N SER A 299 -5.23 -24.56 3.56
CA SER A 299 -6.52 -24.48 2.84
C SER A 299 -7.46 -23.47 3.49
N LYS A 300 -6.94 -22.66 4.43
CA LYS A 300 -7.67 -21.66 5.19
C LYS A 300 -6.95 -20.34 5.04
N ARG A 301 -7.71 -19.25 5.02
CA ARG A 301 -7.19 -17.89 4.81
C ARG A 301 -6.32 -17.39 5.96
N ASN A 302 -6.53 -17.93 7.16
CA ASN A 302 -5.76 -17.60 8.36
C ASN A 302 -5.18 -18.89 8.92
N HIS A 303 -3.90 -18.87 9.30
CA HIS A 303 -3.23 -20.01 9.91
C HIS A 303 -2.21 -19.57 10.95
N VAL A 304 -2.01 -20.38 11.99
CA VAL A 304 -0.95 -20.14 12.99
C VAL A 304 0.06 -21.26 12.89
N VAL A 305 1.31 -20.91 12.58
CA VAL A 305 2.43 -21.85 12.48
C VAL A 305 3.21 -21.81 13.77
N ASN A 306 3.22 -22.92 14.51
CA ASN A 306 3.98 -23.07 15.75
C ASN A 306 5.20 -23.96 15.51
N PHE A 307 6.39 -23.45 15.84
CA PHE A 307 7.64 -24.19 15.74
C PHE A 307 8.28 -24.33 17.13
N SER A 308 8.54 -25.56 17.56
CA SER A 308 9.19 -25.84 18.85
C SER A 308 10.64 -26.25 18.65
N ILE A 309 11.54 -25.56 19.33
CA ILE A 309 12.98 -25.83 19.28
C ILE A 309 13.35 -26.65 20.52
N ARG A 310 14.05 -27.77 20.28
CA ARG A 310 14.49 -28.68 21.35
C ARG A 310 15.95 -28.52 21.70
N HIS A 311 16.83 -28.43 20.70
CA HIS A 311 18.27 -28.28 20.91
C HIS A 311 18.88 -27.48 19.75
N LEU A 312 19.70 -26.49 20.07
CA LEU A 312 20.51 -25.71 19.15
C LEU A 312 21.94 -25.65 19.69
N SER A 313 22.93 -25.55 18.80
CA SER A 313 24.32 -25.30 19.19
C SER A 313 24.49 -23.87 19.73
N PRO A 314 25.54 -23.59 20.52
CA PRO A 314 25.89 -22.22 20.84
C PRO A 314 26.15 -21.38 19.58
N GLY A 315 25.59 -20.18 19.52
CA GLY A 315 25.71 -19.31 18.36
C GLY A 315 24.45 -18.50 18.06
N ILE A 316 24.45 -17.84 16.90
CA ILE A 316 23.30 -17.13 16.35
C ILE A 316 22.71 -18.02 15.27
N HIS A 317 21.45 -18.37 15.42
CA HIS A 317 20.69 -19.18 14.48
C HIS A 317 19.62 -18.33 13.81
N ASN A 318 19.43 -18.50 12.50
CA ASN A 318 18.32 -17.87 11.79
C ASN A 318 17.16 -18.85 11.62
N LEU A 319 15.95 -18.42 11.96
CA LEU A 319 14.75 -19.20 11.75
C LEU A 319 13.82 -18.41 10.83
N THR A 320 13.75 -18.85 9.58
CA THR A 320 13.02 -18.14 8.52
C THR A 320 11.77 -18.93 8.13
N ILE A 321 10.61 -18.28 8.16
CA ILE A 321 9.37 -18.80 7.56
C ILE A 321 9.15 -18.16 6.20
N VAL A 322 8.68 -18.93 5.23
CA VAL A 322 8.21 -18.44 3.92
C VAL A 322 6.80 -18.97 3.71
N ALA A 323 5.83 -18.08 3.50
CA ALA A 323 4.46 -18.41 3.15
C ALA A 323 4.22 -18.12 1.66
N SER A 324 3.45 -18.99 1.00
CA SER A 324 3.10 -18.88 -0.41
C SER A 324 1.59 -18.97 -0.61
N ASP A 325 1.08 -18.24 -1.60
CA ASP A 325 -0.30 -18.36 -2.09
C ASP A 325 -0.40 -19.27 -3.33
N SER A 326 -1.63 -19.66 -3.67
CA SER A 326 -1.90 -20.51 -4.84
C SER A 326 -1.70 -19.80 -6.19
N LYS A 327 -1.42 -18.50 -6.17
CA LYS A 327 -1.09 -17.65 -7.33
C LYS A 327 0.42 -17.48 -7.51
N GLY A 328 1.24 -18.05 -6.61
CA GLY A 328 2.69 -18.03 -6.65
C GLY A 328 3.35 -16.82 -5.97
N SER A 329 2.61 -16.00 -5.23
CA SER A 329 3.16 -14.93 -4.40
C SER A 329 3.76 -15.52 -3.13
N GLN A 330 4.88 -14.95 -2.66
CA GLN A 330 5.58 -15.40 -1.46
C GLN A 330 5.96 -14.21 -0.58
N THR A 331 5.91 -14.42 0.74
CA THR A 331 6.51 -13.51 1.72
C THR A 331 7.30 -14.32 2.74
N SER A 332 8.27 -13.68 3.41
CA SER A 332 9.09 -14.34 4.42
C SER A 332 9.32 -13.48 5.65
N ASP A 333 9.50 -14.13 6.79
CA ASP A 333 9.90 -13.51 8.05
C ASP A 333 11.05 -14.31 8.67
N THR A 334 12.00 -13.64 9.34
CA THR A 334 13.14 -14.28 10.00
C THR A 334 13.23 -13.82 11.45
N VAL A 335 13.30 -14.79 12.37
CA VAL A 335 13.55 -14.59 13.80
C VAL A 335 14.98 -15.04 14.11
N LEU A 336 15.73 -14.24 14.86
CA LEU A 336 17.07 -14.58 15.34
C LEU A 336 16.99 -15.28 16.69
N ILE A 337 17.79 -16.34 16.85
CA ILE A 337 17.88 -17.10 18.09
C ILE A 337 19.32 -17.07 18.57
N TYR A 338 19.53 -16.46 19.74
CA TYR A 338 20.81 -16.35 20.41
C TYR A 338 20.94 -17.46 21.45
N VAL A 339 21.90 -18.35 21.23
CA VAL A 339 22.17 -19.49 22.13
C VAL A 339 23.50 -19.28 22.83
N GLU A 340 23.46 -19.01 24.14
CA GLU A 340 24.66 -18.85 24.96
C GLU A 340 25.33 -20.20 25.25
N GLY A 341 26.62 -20.33 24.90
CA GLY A 341 27.40 -21.53 25.15
C GLY A 341 27.84 -21.67 26.60
N PRO A 342 28.13 -22.90 27.07
CA PRO A 342 28.68 -23.08 28.41
C PRO A 342 30.01 -22.35 28.52
N ILE A 343 30.14 -21.50 29.54
CA ILE A 343 31.39 -20.81 29.87
C ILE A 343 32.44 -21.91 30.13
N ALA A 344 33.42 -22.02 29.23
CA ALA A 344 34.54 -22.94 29.43
C ALA A 344 35.41 -22.40 30.59
N THR A 345 35.27 -23.00 31.78
CA THR A 345 36.23 -22.81 32.87
C THR A 345 37.55 -23.44 32.46
N LEU A 346 38.48 -22.64 31.95
CA LEU A 346 39.81 -23.10 31.57
C LEU A 346 40.61 -23.44 32.85
N LEU A 347 40.60 -24.71 33.26
CA LEU A 347 41.39 -25.19 34.39
C LEU A 347 42.82 -25.45 33.90
N VAL A 348 43.67 -24.41 33.95
CA VAL A 348 45.11 -24.56 33.64
C VAL A 348 45.77 -25.30 34.80
N VAL A 349 45.92 -26.62 34.68
CA VAL A 349 46.76 -27.41 35.60
C VAL A 349 48.21 -27.23 35.19
N ALA A 350 48.88 -26.22 35.74
CA ALA A 350 50.32 -26.08 35.59
C ALA A 350 51.01 -27.18 36.41
N SER A 351 51.53 -28.21 35.75
CA SER A 351 52.40 -29.21 36.37
C SER A 351 53.80 -28.62 36.49
N PHE A 352 54.09 -27.94 37.59
CA PHE A 352 55.45 -27.57 37.96
C PHE A 352 56.08 -28.71 38.75
N GLY A 353 57.09 -29.35 38.17
CA GLY A 353 58.06 -30.11 38.96
C GLY A 353 58.83 -29.16 39.88
N ILE A 354 58.52 -29.20 41.19
CA ILE A 354 59.46 -29.14 42.34
C ILE A 354 60.50 -27.99 42.24
N ILE A 355 60.48 -26.85 42.97
CA ILE A 355 60.13 -26.49 44.36
C ILE A 355 59.86 -24.98 44.41
N GLY A 356 58.83 -24.55 45.16
CA GLY A 356 58.81 -23.25 45.83
C GLY A 356 57.86 -22.18 45.26
N VAL A 357 56.79 -21.91 46.02
CA VAL A 357 55.91 -20.72 46.02
C VAL A 357 54.78 -20.67 44.97
N CYS A 358 53.55 -20.89 45.43
CA CYS A 358 52.31 -20.64 44.69
C CYS A 358 51.99 -19.14 44.66
N MET A 359 51.82 -18.57 43.46
CA MET A 359 51.06 -17.34 43.24
C MET A 359 50.01 -17.60 42.17
N SER A 360 48.74 -17.42 42.53
CA SER A 360 47.60 -17.52 41.62
C SER A 360 47.46 -16.21 40.84
N ILE A 361 47.65 -16.23 39.52
CA ILE A 361 47.37 -15.09 38.64
C ILE A 361 45.96 -15.26 38.08
N VAL A 362 45.07 -14.34 38.41
CA VAL A 362 43.73 -14.22 37.81
C VAL A 362 43.81 -13.28 36.62
N ILE A 363 43.62 -13.77 35.40
CA ILE A 363 43.52 -12.94 34.20
C ILE A 363 42.04 -12.68 33.93
N ARG A 364 41.59 -11.42 34.07
CA ARG A 364 40.29 -10.95 33.54
C ARG A 364 40.49 -10.49 32.10
N VAL A 365 39.81 -11.13 31.15
CA VAL A 365 39.65 -10.62 29.78
C VAL A 365 38.35 -9.83 29.72
N GLY A 366 38.45 -8.51 29.55
CA GLY A 366 37.30 -7.63 29.35
C GLY A 366 36.95 -7.52 27.86
N TYR A 367 35.67 -7.70 27.53
CA TYR A 367 35.12 -7.38 26.20
C TYR A 367 34.97 -5.86 26.06
N GLN A 368 35.33 -5.31 24.89
CA GLN A 368 35.11 -3.91 24.55
C GLN A 368 33.63 -3.66 24.18
N GLU A 369 33.02 -2.68 24.84
CA GLU A 369 31.77 -2.04 24.39
C GLU A 369 32.02 -1.30 23.06
N ILE A 370 31.21 -1.58 22.04
CA ILE A 370 31.06 -0.72 20.86
C ILE A 370 30.16 0.44 21.28
N ARG A 371 30.73 1.64 21.41
CA ARG A 371 29.98 2.90 21.57
C ARG A 371 29.96 3.66 20.25
N GLU A 372 28.76 4.08 19.84
CA GLU A 372 28.50 4.93 18.69
C GLU A 372 29.27 6.26 18.76
N MET A 373 29.93 6.64 17.67
CA MET A 373 30.55 7.95 17.49
C MET A 373 29.57 8.91 16.78
N ARG A 374 29.09 9.92 17.51
CA ARG A 374 28.48 11.13 16.93
C ARG A 374 29.57 12.17 16.64
N PHE A 375 29.66 12.65 15.41
CA PHE A 375 30.56 13.74 15.01
C PHE A 375 29.93 15.11 15.30
N PRO A 376 30.64 16.06 15.97
CA PRO A 376 30.22 17.45 16.01
C PRO A 376 30.79 18.22 14.80
N ILE A 377 29.91 18.90 14.06
CA ILE A 377 30.26 19.87 13.02
C ILE A 377 30.82 21.12 13.71
N LYS A 378 32.10 21.45 13.45
CA LYS A 378 32.66 22.77 13.78
C LYS A 378 32.41 23.73 12.62
N GLN A 379 31.71 24.82 12.91
CA GLN A 379 31.81 26.07 12.17
C GLN A 379 33.23 26.63 12.33
N GLU A 380 33.90 26.92 11.22
CA GLU A 380 35.00 27.88 11.19
C GLU A 380 34.64 29.03 10.27
N SER A 381 34.90 30.22 10.78
CA SER A 381 34.79 31.51 10.11
C SER A 381 36.20 31.97 9.76
N VAL A 382 36.41 32.36 8.50
CA VAL A 382 37.24 33.49 8.07
C VAL A 382 36.60 34.05 6.81
#